data_AF-A0A9D9QQS5-F1
#
_entry.id   AF-A0A9D9QQS5-F1
#
_cell.length_a   1.000
_cell.length_b   1.000
_cell.length_c   1.000
_cell.angle_alpha   90.00
_cell.angle_beta   90.00
_cell.angle_gamma   90.00
#
_symmetry.space_group_name_H-M   'P 1'
#
loop_
_entity.id
_entity.type
_entity.pdbx_description
1 polymer ?
#
loop_
_entity_poly.entity_id
_entity_poly.type
_entity_poly.pdbx_seq_one_letter_code
_entity_poly.pdbx_strand_id
1 'polypeptide(L)'
;MNTPLSPGEEDLHAYVDGQLDPVRREAVAAWLAAHPAEAARVAAWEEQKHLLRAAYEPVLSEPIPEFLQAAARTPARAPRRYFAYAAAAGWLALGALIGYGFKATQTPGEASPPPIARSAALAHVVYTPEVRHPVEVGADQEAHLAQWLSKRLGTPLKVPHLGAEGYALVGGRLLPGDSGPVAQFMYEDAGGRRLTLYIRSDAAENRETAFRYALEGKIGVFYWLDGRLGYALSGELPREKLLALAETTYKQLNP
;
A
#
# COMPACT_ATOMS: atom_id res chain seq x y z
N MET A 1 -17.55 70.15 -23.18
CA MET A 1 -17.70 70.60 -21.78
C MET A 1 -17.98 69.36 -20.96
N ASN A 2 -16.95 68.79 -20.33
CA ASN A 2 -17.10 67.58 -19.52
C ASN A 2 -17.51 68.02 -18.12
N THR A 3 -18.76 67.75 -17.74
CA THR A 3 -19.23 67.89 -16.37
C THR A 3 -18.33 67.01 -15.48
N PRO A 4 -17.58 67.56 -14.51
CA PRO A 4 -16.85 66.70 -13.60
C PRO A 4 -17.89 65.92 -12.80
N LEU A 5 -17.86 64.58 -12.94
CA LEU A 5 -18.64 63.66 -12.11
C LEU A 5 -18.47 64.10 -10.66
N SER A 6 -19.59 64.30 -9.96
CA SER A 6 -19.63 64.65 -8.54
C SER A 6 -18.62 63.78 -7.80
N PRO A 7 -17.70 64.37 -7.00
CA PRO A 7 -16.77 63.59 -6.19
C PRO A 7 -17.52 62.58 -5.33
N GLY A 8 -17.01 61.35 -5.28
CA GLY A 8 -17.50 60.36 -4.32
C GLY A 8 -16.97 60.66 -2.91
N GLU A 9 -17.51 59.99 -1.90
CA GLU A 9 -17.01 60.11 -0.52
C GLU A 9 -15.53 59.71 -0.40
N GLU A 10 -15.09 58.70 -1.18
CA GLU A 10 -13.69 58.30 -1.30
C GLU A 10 -12.79 59.43 -1.81
N ASP A 11 -13.25 60.22 -2.79
CA ASP A 11 -12.49 61.36 -3.30
C ASP A 11 -12.34 62.45 -2.23
N LEU A 12 -13.36 62.67 -1.41
CA LEU A 12 -13.30 63.65 -0.32
C LEU A 12 -12.34 63.22 0.79
N HIS A 13 -12.34 61.93 1.16
CA HIS A 13 -11.34 61.39 2.08
C HIS A 13 -9.92 61.45 1.49
N ALA A 14 -9.74 61.07 0.22
CA ALA A 14 -8.46 61.19 -0.46
C ALA A 14 -7.98 62.65 -0.59
N TYR A 15 -8.91 63.61 -0.69
CA TYR A 15 -8.61 65.04 -0.66
C TYR A 15 -8.03 65.45 0.71
N VAL A 16 -8.71 65.10 1.82
CA VAL A 16 -8.23 65.31 3.20
C VAL A 16 -6.88 64.63 3.44
N ASP A 17 -6.67 63.46 2.82
CA ASP A 17 -5.43 62.69 2.92
C ASP A 17 -4.29 63.15 2.03
N GLY A 18 -4.54 64.11 1.14
CA GLY A 18 -3.54 64.58 0.17
C GLY A 18 -3.16 63.51 -0.85
N GLN A 19 -3.98 62.47 -1.03
CA GLN A 19 -3.72 61.32 -1.91
C GLN A 19 -4.31 61.48 -3.32
N LEU A 20 -5.07 62.55 -3.58
CA LEU A 20 -5.53 62.86 -4.93
C LEU A 20 -4.40 63.37 -5.83
N ASP A 21 -4.45 63.03 -7.12
CA ASP A 21 -3.60 63.64 -8.13
C ASP A 21 -3.91 65.16 -8.25
N PRO A 22 -2.97 65.99 -8.73
CA PRO A 22 -3.15 67.43 -8.77
C PRO A 22 -4.38 67.90 -9.55
N VAL A 23 -4.72 67.24 -10.66
CA VAL A 23 -5.85 67.62 -11.52
C VAL A 23 -7.17 67.27 -10.85
N ARG A 24 -7.27 66.09 -10.23
CA ARG A 24 -8.47 65.69 -9.48
C ARG A 24 -8.64 66.53 -8.21
N ARG A 25 -7.55 66.89 -7.54
CA ARG A 25 -7.58 67.77 -6.36
C ARG A 25 -8.16 69.14 -6.69
N GLU A 26 -7.74 69.76 -7.79
CA GLU A 26 -8.31 71.04 -8.25
C GLU A 26 -9.80 70.93 -8.58
N ALA A 27 -10.21 69.84 -9.25
CA ALA A 27 -11.61 69.59 -9.56
C ALA A 27 -12.48 69.41 -8.29
N VAL A 28 -11.97 68.69 -7.29
CA VAL A 28 -12.65 68.52 -5.99
C VAL A 28 -12.71 69.83 -5.21
N ALA A 29 -11.62 70.62 -5.19
CA ALA A 29 -11.60 71.93 -4.55
C ALA A 29 -12.62 72.90 -5.17
N ALA A 30 -12.70 72.93 -6.52
CA ALA A 30 -13.70 73.73 -7.23
C ALA A 30 -15.13 73.28 -6.93
N TRP A 31 -15.36 71.97 -6.79
CA TRP A 31 -16.66 71.43 -6.41
C TRP A 31 -17.03 71.76 -4.96
N LEU A 32 -16.09 71.66 -4.02
CA LEU A 32 -16.30 72.03 -2.60
C LEU A 32 -16.62 73.52 -2.44
N ALA A 33 -16.01 74.39 -3.26
CA ALA A 33 -16.34 75.82 -3.27
C ALA A 33 -17.81 76.11 -3.64
N ALA A 34 -18.43 75.23 -4.44
CA ALA A 34 -19.85 75.32 -4.81
C ALA A 34 -20.80 74.60 -3.83
N HIS A 35 -20.28 73.82 -2.87
CA HIS A 35 -21.07 72.99 -1.94
C HIS A 35 -20.65 73.23 -0.47
N PRO A 36 -21.12 74.31 0.18
CA PRO A 36 -20.64 74.73 1.49
C PRO A 36 -20.90 73.73 2.63
N ALA A 37 -21.98 72.94 2.54
CA ALA A 37 -22.27 71.89 3.52
C ALA A 37 -21.22 70.76 3.50
N GLU A 38 -20.75 70.37 2.32
CA GLU A 38 -19.72 69.35 2.15
C GLU A 38 -18.33 69.91 2.47
N ALA A 39 -18.07 71.18 2.14
CA ALA A 39 -16.85 71.86 2.56
C ALA A 39 -16.72 71.91 4.10
N ALA A 40 -17.82 72.16 4.83
CA ALA A 40 -17.82 72.12 6.29
C ALA A 40 -17.52 70.72 6.85
N ARG A 41 -18.03 69.66 6.21
CA ARG A 41 -17.72 68.26 6.57
C ARG A 41 -16.24 67.95 6.36
N VAL A 42 -15.69 68.31 5.21
CA VAL A 42 -14.26 68.13 4.89
C VAL A 42 -13.37 68.88 5.88
N ALA A 43 -13.69 70.13 6.20
CA ALA A 43 -12.95 70.92 7.19
C ALA A 43 -12.98 70.28 8.59
N ALA A 44 -14.11 69.68 8.99
CA ALA A 44 -14.19 68.95 10.26
C ALA A 44 -13.28 67.72 10.28
N TRP A 45 -13.16 67.00 9.15
CA TRP A 45 -12.23 65.87 9.02
C TRP A 45 -10.76 66.31 9.04
N GLU A 46 -10.43 67.43 8.40
CA GLU A 46 -9.09 68.01 8.45
C GLU A 46 -8.69 68.39 9.87
N GLU A 47 -9.61 68.99 10.65
CA GLU A 47 -9.38 69.32 12.04
C GLU A 47 -9.19 68.06 12.90
N GLN A 48 -10.02 67.03 12.72
CA GLN A 48 -9.86 65.75 13.42
C GLN A 48 -8.50 65.11 13.13
N LYS A 49 -8.07 65.12 11.86
CA LYS A 49 -6.77 64.62 11.45
C LYS A 49 -5.64 65.40 12.10
N HIS A 50 -5.76 66.72 12.18
CA HIS A 50 -4.78 67.58 12.85
C HIS A 50 -4.70 67.29 14.36
N LEU A 51 -5.83 67.13 15.03
CA LEU A 51 -5.89 66.76 16.45
C LEU A 51 -5.25 65.39 16.73
N LEU A 52 -5.55 64.38 15.89
CA LEU A 52 -4.92 63.07 16.00
C LEU A 52 -3.41 63.15 15.80
N ARG A 53 -2.97 63.91 14.78
CA ARG A 53 -1.55 64.12 14.55
C ARG A 53 -0.89 64.78 15.75
N ALA A 54 -1.45 65.87 16.28
CA ALA A 54 -0.91 66.56 17.44
C ALA A 54 -0.83 65.65 18.68
N ALA A 55 -1.80 64.76 18.88
CA ALA A 55 -1.81 63.83 20.00
C ALA A 55 -0.72 62.73 19.90
N TYR A 56 -0.41 62.27 18.69
CA TYR A 56 0.49 61.13 18.47
C TYR A 56 1.88 61.50 17.90
N GLU A 57 2.09 62.74 17.46
CA GLU A 57 3.40 63.23 16.99
C GLU A 57 4.52 62.98 18.03
N PRO A 58 4.31 63.17 19.36
CA PRO A 58 5.34 62.86 20.35
C PRO A 58 5.74 61.38 20.39
N VAL A 59 4.81 60.46 20.10
CA VAL A 59 5.07 59.00 20.12
C VAL A 59 6.08 58.61 19.05
N LEU A 60 6.16 59.35 17.93
CA LEU A 60 7.16 59.11 16.88
C LEU A 60 8.60 59.34 17.37
N SER A 61 8.78 60.11 18.43
CA SER A 61 10.09 60.38 19.04
C SER A 61 10.47 59.40 20.15
N GLU A 62 9.55 58.53 20.57
CA GLU A 62 9.82 57.54 21.61
C GLU A 62 10.73 56.42 21.07
N PRO A 63 11.62 55.85 21.91
CA PRO A 63 12.44 54.73 21.52
C PRO A 63 11.58 53.50 21.20
N ILE A 64 11.90 52.80 20.12
CA ILE A 64 11.16 51.60 19.68
C ILE A 64 11.23 50.52 20.78
N PRO A 65 10.09 50.04 21.32
CA PRO A 65 10.06 48.99 22.33
C PRO A 65 10.79 47.71 21.92
N GLU A 66 11.46 47.05 22.87
CA GLU A 66 12.28 45.87 22.60
C GLU A 66 11.53 44.71 21.94
N PHE A 67 10.24 44.51 22.28
CA PHE A 67 9.44 43.44 21.68
C PHE A 67 9.20 43.63 20.18
N LEU A 68 9.09 44.88 19.71
CA LEU A 68 8.99 45.20 18.28
C LEU A 68 10.33 45.00 17.58
N GLN A 69 11.43 45.35 18.24
CA GLN A 69 12.77 45.07 17.72
C GLN A 69 13.01 43.56 17.60
N ALA A 70 12.58 42.77 18.58
CA ALA A 70 12.67 41.32 18.54
C ALA A 70 11.84 40.72 17.41
N ALA A 71 10.62 41.23 17.18
CA ALA A 71 9.76 40.79 16.08
C ALA A 71 10.38 41.09 14.70
N ALA A 72 10.95 42.28 14.53
CA ALA A 72 11.65 42.67 13.29
C ALA A 72 12.96 41.90 13.06
N ARG A 73 13.62 41.43 14.14
CA ARG A 73 14.82 40.58 14.07
C ARG A 73 14.51 39.12 13.77
N THR A 74 13.23 38.71 13.76
CA THR A 74 12.88 37.35 13.32
C THR A 74 13.31 37.21 11.86
N PRO A 75 14.34 36.41 11.54
CA PRO A 75 14.77 36.29 10.16
C PRO A 75 13.57 35.79 9.35
N ALA A 76 13.29 36.43 8.22
CA ALA A 76 12.32 35.95 7.26
C ALA A 76 12.63 34.46 7.03
N ARG A 77 11.79 33.57 7.57
CA ARG A 77 12.03 32.13 7.46
C ARG A 77 12.16 31.85 5.97
N ALA A 78 13.35 31.42 5.55
CA ALA A 78 13.60 30.98 4.20
C ALA A 78 12.43 30.08 3.76
N PRO A 79 11.91 30.22 2.53
CA PRO A 79 10.66 29.59 2.13
C PRO A 79 10.75 28.07 2.33
N ARG A 80 10.23 27.62 3.48
CA ARG A 80 10.22 26.22 3.96
C ARG A 80 9.55 25.29 2.95
N ARG A 81 8.83 25.87 1.98
CA ARG A 81 8.27 25.21 0.79
C ARG A 81 9.33 24.50 -0.05
N TYR A 82 10.51 25.08 -0.30
CA TYR A 82 11.54 24.41 -1.11
C TYR A 82 12.14 23.18 -0.41
N PHE A 83 12.32 23.23 0.92
CA PHE A 83 12.71 22.07 1.70
C PHE A 83 11.62 20.99 1.76
N ALA A 84 10.34 21.39 1.76
CA ALA A 84 9.23 20.45 1.69
C ALA A 84 9.15 19.75 0.32
N TYR A 85 9.37 20.47 -0.78
CA TYR A 85 9.44 19.87 -2.12
C TYR A 85 10.68 18.98 -2.29
N ALA A 86 11.84 19.39 -1.75
CA ALA A 86 13.05 18.58 -1.75
C ALA A 86 12.88 17.29 -0.94
N ALA A 87 12.23 17.37 0.24
CA ALA A 87 11.90 16.20 1.04
C ALA A 87 10.91 15.27 0.32
N ALA A 88 9.87 15.82 -0.33
CA ALA A 88 8.91 15.03 -1.10
C ALA A 88 9.58 14.32 -2.30
N ALA A 89 10.47 15.01 -3.02
CA ALA A 89 11.25 14.42 -4.10
C ALA A 89 12.21 13.33 -3.58
N GLY A 90 12.83 13.54 -2.41
CA GLY A 90 13.67 12.56 -1.74
C GLY A 90 12.90 11.29 -1.35
N TRP A 91 11.69 11.43 -0.77
CA TRP A 91 10.82 10.31 -0.45
C TRP A 91 10.32 9.56 -1.68
N LEU A 92 9.98 10.27 -2.76
CA LEU A 92 9.63 9.66 -4.04
C LEU A 92 10.81 8.90 -4.66
N ALA A 93 12.01 9.46 -4.63
CA ALA A 93 13.22 8.80 -5.13
C ALA A 93 13.55 7.56 -4.30
N LEU A 94 13.44 7.64 -2.97
CA LEU A 94 13.64 6.49 -2.07
C LEU A 94 12.59 5.40 -2.33
N GLY A 95 11.32 5.78 -2.46
CA GLY A 95 10.23 4.87 -2.81
C GLY A 95 10.44 4.21 -4.19
N ALA A 96 10.93 4.96 -5.18
CA ALA A 96 11.25 4.44 -6.50
C ALA A 96 12.45 3.47 -6.48
N LEU A 97 13.49 3.76 -5.69
CA LEU A 97 14.64 2.87 -5.52
C LEU A 97 14.26 1.57 -4.80
N ILE A 98 13.47 1.66 -3.72
CA ILE A 98 12.93 0.49 -3.01
C ILE A 98 12.01 -0.30 -3.94
N GLY A 99 11.11 0.37 -4.66
CA GLY A 99 10.20 -0.25 -5.62
C GLY A 99 10.91 -0.92 -6.79
N TYR A 100 11.98 -0.33 -7.31
CA TYR A 100 12.81 -0.94 -8.36
C TYR A 100 13.60 -2.14 -7.83
N GLY A 101 14.10 -2.09 -6.58
CA GLY A 101 14.72 -3.22 -5.91
C GLY A 101 13.76 -4.41 -5.72
N PHE A 102 12.52 -4.15 -5.29
CA PHE A 102 11.48 -5.18 -5.22
C PHE A 102 11.09 -5.72 -6.61
N LYS A 103 11.06 -4.86 -7.63
CA LYS A 103 10.81 -5.28 -9.03
C LYS A 103 11.98 -6.08 -9.62
N ALA A 104 13.22 -5.88 -9.16
CA ALA A 104 14.37 -6.67 -9.57
C ALA A 104 14.37 -8.08 -8.95
N THR A 105 13.71 -8.26 -7.79
CA THR A 105 13.45 -9.59 -7.20
C THR A 105 12.16 -10.25 -7.69
N GLN A 106 11.26 -9.48 -8.31
CA GLN A 106 10.05 -9.99 -8.94
C GLN A 106 10.26 -10.05 -10.45
N THR A 107 10.75 -11.18 -10.93
CA THR A 107 10.70 -11.55 -12.35
C THR A 107 9.27 -11.35 -12.86
N PRO A 108 8.98 -10.40 -13.77
CA PRO A 108 7.64 -10.23 -14.32
C PRO A 108 7.37 -11.41 -15.24
N GLY A 109 6.75 -12.46 -14.72
CA GLY A 109 6.49 -13.68 -15.48
C GLY A 109 5.93 -14.86 -14.69
N GLU A 110 6.20 -14.96 -13.38
CA GLU A 110 5.58 -15.99 -12.56
C GLU A 110 4.35 -15.39 -11.86
N ALA A 111 3.17 -15.69 -12.40
CA ALA A 111 1.94 -15.57 -11.63
C ALA A 111 2.18 -16.20 -10.27
N SER A 112 2.01 -15.43 -9.19
CA SER A 112 2.11 -15.99 -7.83
C SER A 112 1.28 -17.28 -7.80
N PRO A 113 1.88 -18.43 -7.42
CA PRO A 113 1.15 -19.68 -7.40
C PRO A 113 -0.13 -19.49 -6.59
N PRO A 114 -1.26 -20.07 -7.04
CA PRO A 114 -2.47 -20.01 -6.25
C PRO A 114 -2.21 -20.59 -4.86
N PRO A 115 -2.99 -20.17 -3.83
CA PRO A 115 -2.68 -20.44 -2.43
C PRO A 115 -2.34 -21.90 -2.13
N ILE A 116 -3.00 -22.87 -2.77
CA ILE A 116 -2.73 -24.30 -2.57
C ILE A 116 -1.31 -24.73 -2.97
N ALA A 117 -0.78 -24.21 -4.08
CA ALA A 117 0.53 -24.60 -4.58
C ALA A 117 1.64 -24.04 -3.69
N ARG A 118 1.49 -22.78 -3.23
CA ARG A 118 2.39 -22.17 -2.26
C ARG A 118 2.37 -22.90 -0.91
N SER A 119 1.19 -23.19 -0.36
CA SER A 119 1.07 -23.90 0.93
C SER A 119 1.64 -25.32 0.85
N ALA A 120 1.45 -26.02 -0.28
CA ALA A 120 2.05 -27.34 -0.51
C ALA A 120 3.57 -27.29 -0.61
N ALA A 121 4.13 -26.30 -1.32
CA ALA A 121 5.57 -26.10 -1.42
C ALA A 121 6.19 -25.76 -0.05
N LEU A 122 5.58 -24.87 0.73
CA LEU A 122 6.03 -24.53 2.08
C LEU A 122 6.00 -25.75 3.01
N ALA A 123 4.91 -26.52 3.00
CA ALA A 123 4.82 -27.76 3.75
C ALA A 123 5.90 -28.78 3.32
N HIS A 124 6.21 -28.86 2.03
CA HIS A 124 7.30 -29.70 1.54
C HIS A 124 8.66 -29.25 2.11
N VAL A 125 9.01 -27.97 2.00
CA VAL A 125 10.30 -27.44 2.50
C VAL A 125 10.47 -27.66 4.00
N VAL A 126 9.40 -27.45 4.78
CA VAL A 126 9.47 -27.52 6.24
C VAL A 126 9.66 -28.97 6.72
N TYR A 127 9.00 -29.94 6.09
CA TYR A 127 8.93 -31.30 6.63
C TYR A 127 9.84 -32.31 5.91
N THR A 128 10.29 -32.02 4.69
CA THR A 128 11.25 -32.87 3.97
C THR A 128 12.64 -33.00 4.62
N PRO A 129 13.19 -32.00 5.33
CA PRO A 129 14.49 -32.15 6.00
C PRO A 129 14.44 -32.96 7.31
N GLU A 130 13.26 -33.25 7.86
CA GLU A 130 13.12 -33.92 9.15
C GLU A 130 13.47 -35.42 9.03
N VAL A 131 14.52 -35.85 9.74
CA VAL A 131 15.07 -37.23 9.66
C VAL A 131 14.54 -38.12 10.77
N ARG A 132 14.26 -37.57 11.96
CA ARG A 132 13.90 -38.38 13.15
C ARG A 132 12.43 -38.76 13.25
N HIS A 133 11.54 -37.86 12.86
CA HIS A 133 10.09 -38.10 12.83
C HIS A 133 9.52 -37.54 11.53
N PRO A 134 9.86 -38.13 10.37
CA PRO A 134 9.42 -37.64 9.07
C PRO A 134 7.89 -37.64 8.96
N VAL A 135 7.20 -38.50 9.71
CA VAL A 135 5.74 -38.68 9.71
C VAL A 135 5.24 -39.02 11.12
N GLU A 136 3.98 -38.71 11.40
CA GLU A 136 3.33 -39.06 12.68
C GLU A 136 2.90 -40.53 12.70
N VAL A 137 2.56 -41.09 11.53
CA VAL A 137 2.25 -42.50 11.34
C VAL A 137 3.06 -43.01 10.16
N GLY A 138 3.89 -44.04 10.42
CA GLY A 138 4.71 -44.70 9.41
C GLY A 138 3.91 -45.51 8.41
N ALA A 139 4.53 -45.83 7.28
CA ALA A 139 3.92 -46.65 6.23
C ALA A 139 3.59 -48.09 6.66
N ASP A 140 4.16 -48.56 7.77
CA ASP A 140 3.86 -49.85 8.40
C ASP A 140 2.39 -49.98 8.84
N GLN A 141 1.68 -48.85 8.97
CA GLN A 141 0.25 -48.80 9.30
C GLN A 141 -0.57 -48.01 8.27
N GLU A 142 -0.32 -48.21 6.97
CA GLU A 142 -0.99 -47.49 5.88
C GLU A 142 -2.52 -47.43 6.02
N ALA A 143 -3.17 -48.56 6.34
CA ALA A 143 -4.63 -48.61 6.53
C ALA A 143 -5.11 -47.73 7.69
N HIS A 144 -4.35 -47.68 8.79
CA HIS A 144 -4.64 -46.85 9.94
C HIS A 144 -4.39 -45.37 9.63
N LEU A 145 -3.31 -45.05 8.92
CA LEU A 145 -3.00 -43.69 8.46
C LEU A 145 -4.12 -43.13 7.58
N ALA A 146 -4.57 -43.90 6.58
CA ALA A 146 -5.66 -43.52 5.69
C ALA A 146 -6.95 -43.27 6.49
N GLN A 147 -7.30 -44.17 7.40
CA GLN A 147 -8.50 -44.05 8.23
C GLN A 147 -8.43 -42.86 9.19
N TRP A 148 -7.28 -42.65 9.83
CA TRP A 148 -7.05 -41.54 10.75
C TRP A 148 -7.13 -40.19 10.04
N LEU A 149 -6.43 -40.01 8.93
CA LEU A 149 -6.49 -38.77 8.14
C LEU A 149 -7.89 -38.55 7.54
N SER A 150 -8.56 -39.61 7.08
CA SER A 150 -9.95 -39.52 6.60
C SER A 150 -10.89 -38.98 7.68
N LYS A 151 -10.75 -39.47 8.93
CA LYS A 151 -11.54 -39.00 10.07
C LYS A 151 -11.23 -37.55 10.42
N ARG A 152 -9.97 -37.11 10.28
CA ARG A 152 -9.55 -35.74 10.57
C ARG A 152 -9.97 -34.73 9.51
N LEU A 153 -9.94 -35.12 8.23
CA LEU A 153 -10.37 -34.27 7.11
C LEU A 153 -11.89 -34.34 6.85
N GLY A 154 -12.59 -35.30 7.46
CA GLY A 154 -14.02 -35.51 7.27
C GLY A 154 -14.39 -36.06 5.89
N THR A 155 -13.42 -36.56 5.12
CA THR A 155 -13.62 -37.12 3.77
C THR A 155 -12.79 -38.41 3.63
N PRO A 156 -13.31 -39.47 2.99
CA PRO A 156 -12.53 -40.68 2.71
C PRO A 156 -11.31 -40.38 1.84
N LEU A 157 -10.11 -40.70 2.33
CA LEU A 157 -8.86 -40.57 1.61
C LEU A 157 -8.36 -41.95 1.18
N LYS A 158 -7.77 -42.00 -0.01
CA LYS A 158 -7.01 -43.15 -0.50
C LYS A 158 -5.54 -42.76 -0.54
N VAL A 159 -4.66 -43.72 -0.29
CA VAL A 159 -3.21 -43.53 -0.38
C VAL A 159 -2.73 -44.03 -1.75
N PRO A 160 -2.22 -43.14 -2.62
CA PRO A 160 -1.65 -43.56 -3.90
C PRO A 160 -0.38 -44.40 -3.73
N HIS A 161 -0.25 -45.47 -4.50
CA HIS A 161 0.97 -46.27 -4.57
C HIS A 161 1.83 -45.82 -5.74
N LEU A 162 3.00 -45.25 -5.44
CA LEU A 162 3.98 -44.75 -6.42
C LEU A 162 5.23 -45.64 -6.53
N GLY A 163 5.11 -46.90 -6.09
CA GLY A 163 6.22 -47.84 -6.06
C GLY A 163 6.73 -48.24 -7.45
N ALA A 164 5.86 -48.25 -8.47
CA ALA A 164 6.24 -48.53 -9.85
C ALA A 164 7.14 -47.43 -10.44
N GLU A 165 6.99 -46.21 -9.94
CA GLU A 165 7.77 -45.03 -10.28
C GLU A 165 9.00 -44.82 -9.38
N GLY A 166 9.23 -45.75 -8.45
CA GLY A 166 10.39 -45.76 -7.55
C GLY A 166 10.23 -44.98 -6.26
N TYR A 167 9.00 -44.59 -5.89
CA TYR A 167 8.69 -43.87 -4.65
C TYR A 167 7.96 -44.76 -3.66
N ALA A 168 8.57 -45.02 -2.51
CA ALA A 168 7.95 -45.72 -1.40
C ALA A 168 7.22 -44.73 -0.49
N LEU A 169 6.05 -45.11 0.02
CA LEU A 169 5.37 -44.34 1.07
C LEU A 169 6.24 -44.35 2.33
N VAL A 170 6.55 -43.17 2.86
CA VAL A 170 7.17 -43.01 4.18
C VAL A 170 6.10 -42.95 5.26
N GLY A 171 4.98 -42.28 4.97
CA GLY A 171 3.79 -42.21 5.81
C GLY A 171 3.03 -40.90 5.58
N GLY A 172 2.37 -40.39 6.61
CA GLY A 172 1.65 -39.12 6.52
C GLY A 172 1.50 -38.36 7.82
N ARG A 173 1.00 -37.12 7.70
CA ARG A 173 0.77 -36.21 8.83
C ARG A 173 -0.39 -35.26 8.57
N LEU A 174 -0.93 -34.73 9.65
CA LEU A 174 -1.97 -33.70 9.62
C LEU A 174 -1.31 -32.33 9.79
N LEU A 175 -1.63 -31.38 8.91
CA LEU A 175 -1.13 -30.02 8.93
C LEU A 175 -2.27 -29.02 9.16
N PRO A 176 -2.00 -27.89 9.83
CA PRO A 176 -2.92 -26.76 9.82
C PRO A 176 -2.85 -26.08 8.44
N GLY A 177 -3.98 -26.03 7.74
CA GLY A 177 -4.16 -25.19 6.55
C GLY A 177 -4.92 -23.92 6.87
N ASP A 178 -4.88 -22.94 5.96
CA ASP A 178 -5.50 -21.62 6.12
C ASP A 178 -7.02 -21.67 6.42
N SER A 179 -7.68 -22.73 6.00
CA SER A 179 -9.13 -22.89 6.01
C SER A 179 -9.60 -24.22 6.62
N GLY A 180 -8.69 -25.01 7.18
CA GLY A 180 -9.02 -26.29 7.78
C GLY A 180 -7.84 -27.26 7.88
N PRO A 181 -8.09 -28.47 8.41
CA PRO A 181 -7.09 -29.52 8.47
C PRO A 181 -6.69 -30.01 7.08
N VAL A 182 -5.41 -30.30 6.91
CA VAL A 182 -4.82 -30.77 5.65
C VAL A 182 -4.09 -32.07 5.89
N ALA A 183 -4.25 -33.03 4.99
CA ALA A 183 -3.48 -34.26 4.98
C ALA A 183 -2.24 -34.10 4.09
N GLN A 184 -1.09 -34.54 4.59
CA GLN A 184 0.13 -34.66 3.80
C GLN A 184 0.59 -36.12 3.82
N PHE A 185 0.76 -36.72 2.64
CA PHE A 185 1.49 -37.98 2.47
C PHE A 185 2.90 -37.67 1.98
N MET A 186 3.87 -38.41 2.49
CA MET A 186 5.28 -38.28 2.14
C MET A 186 5.77 -39.58 1.54
N TYR A 187 6.47 -39.46 0.42
CA TYR A 187 7.11 -40.55 -0.30
C TYR A 187 8.60 -40.25 -0.45
N GLU A 188 9.39 -41.29 -0.58
CA GLU A 188 10.84 -41.20 -0.73
C GLU A 188 11.31 -42.21 -1.78
N ASP A 189 12.28 -41.82 -2.60
CA ASP A 189 12.93 -42.73 -3.54
C ASP A 189 14.20 -43.37 -2.97
N ALA A 190 14.79 -44.32 -3.70
CA ALA A 190 16.04 -44.97 -3.29
C ALA A 190 17.23 -44.00 -3.13
N GLY A 191 17.14 -42.77 -3.65
CA GLY A 191 18.15 -41.72 -3.51
C GLY A 191 17.88 -40.75 -2.36
N GLY A 192 16.83 -40.97 -1.55
CA GLY A 192 16.42 -40.09 -0.46
C GLY A 192 15.70 -38.82 -0.91
N ARG A 193 15.30 -38.73 -2.19
CA ARG A 193 14.51 -37.59 -2.68
C ARG A 193 13.07 -37.75 -2.24
N ARG A 194 12.53 -36.71 -1.61
CA ARG A 194 11.16 -36.73 -1.10
C ARG A 194 10.18 -36.14 -2.09
N LEU A 195 8.98 -36.70 -2.07
CA LEU A 195 7.81 -36.26 -2.81
C LEU A 195 6.65 -36.18 -1.81
N THR A 196 5.86 -35.10 -1.85
CA THR A 196 4.73 -34.94 -0.91
C THR A 196 3.44 -34.69 -1.65
N LEU A 197 2.39 -35.41 -1.25
CA LEU A 197 1.01 -35.19 -1.69
C LEU A 197 0.25 -34.44 -0.60
N TYR A 198 -0.19 -33.24 -0.92
CA TYR A 198 -0.95 -32.35 -0.06
C TYR A 198 -2.42 -32.39 -0.44
N ILE A 199 -3.32 -32.58 0.53
CA ILE A 199 -4.76 -32.76 0.31
C ILE A 199 -5.54 -31.89 1.29
N ARG A 200 -6.45 -31.07 0.76
CA ARG A 200 -7.37 -30.23 1.55
C ARG A 200 -8.82 -30.47 1.14
N SER A 201 -9.76 -30.25 2.05
CA SER A 201 -11.20 -30.50 1.83
C SER A 201 -12.07 -29.26 1.58
N ASP A 202 -11.48 -28.07 1.54
CA ASP A 202 -12.20 -26.80 1.41
C ASP A 202 -12.13 -26.18 0.00
N ALA A 203 -11.71 -26.91 -1.04
CA ALA A 203 -11.56 -26.31 -2.35
C ALA A 203 -12.90 -25.67 -2.77
N ALA A 204 -12.93 -24.33 -2.84
CA ALA A 204 -14.13 -23.57 -3.20
C ALA A 204 -14.75 -24.16 -4.47
N GLU A 205 -16.08 -24.05 -4.64
CA GLU A 205 -16.86 -24.55 -5.79
C GLU A 205 -16.40 -24.04 -7.18
N ASN A 206 -15.31 -23.26 -7.23
CA ASN A 206 -14.68 -22.78 -8.43
C ASN A 206 -13.84 -23.86 -9.12
N ARG A 207 -14.49 -24.49 -10.11
CA ARG A 207 -13.94 -25.11 -11.31
C ARG A 207 -12.48 -24.77 -11.59
N GLU A 208 -11.57 -25.70 -11.35
CA GLU A 208 -10.51 -25.96 -12.32
C GLU A 208 -9.99 -27.40 -12.18
N THR A 209 -10.61 -28.27 -12.97
CA THR A 209 -10.35 -29.70 -13.17
C THR A 209 -9.14 -29.98 -14.08
N ALA A 210 -8.37 -28.94 -14.43
CA ALA A 210 -7.18 -29.07 -15.26
C ALA A 210 -5.94 -29.19 -14.36
N PHE A 211 -5.01 -30.09 -14.70
CA PHE A 211 -3.69 -30.11 -14.09
C PHE A 211 -2.99 -28.78 -14.31
N ARG A 212 -2.64 -28.11 -13.23
CA ARG A 212 -1.86 -26.89 -13.25
C ARG A 212 -0.48 -27.15 -12.66
N TYR A 213 0.51 -26.46 -13.21
CA TYR A 213 1.88 -26.50 -12.75
C TYR A 213 2.27 -25.14 -12.19
N ALA A 214 2.92 -25.15 -11.04
CA ALA A 214 3.58 -24.01 -10.45
C ALA A 214 5.00 -24.39 -10.04
N LEU A 215 5.89 -23.41 -10.04
CA LEU A 215 7.24 -23.54 -9.48
C LEU A 215 7.35 -22.55 -8.31
N GLU A 216 7.70 -23.05 -7.12
CA GLU A 216 7.97 -22.21 -5.95
C GLU A 216 9.43 -22.46 -5.54
N GLY A 217 10.32 -21.54 -5.89
CA GLY A 217 11.76 -21.71 -5.72
C GLY A 217 12.30 -22.87 -6.58
N LYS A 218 12.71 -23.96 -5.93
CA LYS A 218 13.20 -25.18 -6.60
C LYS A 218 12.16 -26.31 -6.66
N ILE A 219 11.00 -26.12 -6.03
CA ILE A 219 9.99 -27.16 -5.88
C ILE A 219 8.94 -26.99 -6.97
N GLY A 220 8.85 -27.99 -7.84
CA GLY A 220 7.73 -28.11 -8.76
C GLY A 220 6.49 -28.58 -8.01
N VAL A 221 5.34 -27.99 -8.32
CA VAL A 221 4.05 -28.35 -7.74
C VAL A 221 3.03 -28.54 -8.86
N PHE A 222 2.52 -29.76 -8.98
CA PHE A 222 1.32 -30.03 -9.78
C PHE A 222 0.11 -30.05 -8.88
N TYR A 223 -0.92 -29.28 -9.20
CA TYR A 223 -2.15 -29.24 -8.41
C TYR A 223 -3.38 -29.33 -9.31
N TRP A 224 -4.44 -29.91 -8.74
CA TRP A 224 -5.73 -30.09 -9.41
C TRP A 224 -6.84 -30.08 -8.36
N LEU A 225 -8.05 -29.74 -8.81
CA LEU A 225 -9.25 -29.78 -7.99
C LEU A 225 -10.14 -30.91 -8.46
N ASP A 226 -10.75 -31.61 -7.51
CA ASP A 226 -11.68 -32.68 -7.77
C ASP A 226 -12.81 -32.67 -6.72
N GLY A 227 -13.99 -32.25 -7.17
CA GLY A 227 -15.11 -31.93 -6.29
C GLY A 227 -14.72 -30.88 -5.25
N ARG A 228 -14.77 -31.28 -3.96
CA ARG A 228 -14.39 -30.43 -2.82
C ARG A 228 -12.95 -30.63 -2.36
N LEU A 229 -12.23 -31.58 -2.96
CA LEU A 229 -10.86 -31.90 -2.60
C LEU A 229 -9.89 -31.14 -3.52
N GLY A 230 -8.90 -30.49 -2.90
CA GLY A 230 -7.76 -29.93 -3.60
C GLY A 230 -6.52 -30.78 -3.36
N TYR A 231 -5.85 -31.19 -4.43
CA TYR A 231 -4.65 -31.99 -4.38
C TYR A 231 -3.46 -31.19 -4.91
N ALA A 232 -2.30 -31.35 -4.29
CA ALA A 232 -1.05 -30.78 -4.77
C ALA A 232 0.11 -31.76 -4.53
N LEU A 233 0.75 -32.19 -5.61
CA LEU A 233 1.94 -33.03 -5.59
C LEU A 233 3.19 -32.16 -5.76
N SER A 234 4.07 -32.19 -4.76
CA SER A 234 5.24 -31.30 -4.67
C SER A 234 6.54 -32.10 -4.54
N GLY A 235 7.58 -31.69 -5.25
CA GLY A 235 8.92 -32.25 -5.13
C GLY A 235 9.98 -31.49 -5.93
N GLU A 236 11.25 -31.67 -5.58
CA GLU A 236 12.40 -31.14 -6.32
C GLU A 236 12.76 -32.09 -7.48
N LEU A 237 11.89 -32.12 -8.50
CA LEU A 237 12.00 -33.00 -9.67
C LEU A 237 11.78 -32.21 -10.97
N PRO A 238 12.34 -32.67 -12.11
CA PRO A 238 12.00 -32.13 -13.41
C PRO A 238 10.49 -32.22 -13.68
N ARG A 239 9.95 -31.18 -14.32
CA ARG A 239 8.51 -31.02 -14.57
C ARG A 239 7.88 -32.25 -15.23
N GLU A 240 8.56 -32.86 -16.20
CA GLU A 240 8.07 -34.02 -16.95
C GLU A 240 7.89 -35.25 -16.04
N LYS A 241 8.83 -35.47 -15.12
CA LYS A 241 8.75 -36.57 -14.14
C LYS A 241 7.65 -36.31 -13.13
N LEU A 242 7.55 -35.08 -12.63
CA LEU A 242 6.52 -34.71 -11.66
C LEU A 242 5.11 -34.79 -12.29
N LEU A 243 4.97 -34.44 -13.56
CA LEU A 243 3.72 -34.59 -14.31
C LEU A 243 3.30 -36.07 -14.40
N ALA A 244 4.22 -36.96 -14.76
CA ALA A 244 3.93 -38.40 -14.83
C ALA A 244 3.45 -38.95 -13.46
N LEU A 245 4.11 -38.55 -12.37
CA LEU A 245 3.70 -38.92 -11.01
C LEU A 245 2.32 -38.34 -10.63
N ALA A 246 2.04 -37.10 -11.02
CA ALA A 246 0.75 -36.46 -10.79
C ALA A 246 -0.37 -37.16 -11.57
N GLU A 247 -0.12 -37.57 -12.82
CA GLU A 247 -1.07 -38.34 -13.62
C GLU A 247 -1.34 -39.73 -13.04
N THR A 248 -0.31 -40.46 -12.60
CA THR A 248 -0.50 -41.75 -11.90
C THR A 248 -1.34 -41.54 -10.64
N THR A 249 -0.98 -40.55 -9.83
CA THR A 249 -1.68 -40.22 -8.59
C THR A 249 -3.16 -39.94 -8.85
N TYR A 250 -3.46 -39.12 -9.84
CA TYR A 250 -4.84 -38.79 -10.21
C TYR A 250 -5.65 -40.01 -10.65
N LYS A 251 -5.09 -40.88 -11.50
CA LYS A 251 -5.77 -42.11 -11.95
C LYS A 251 -6.13 -43.06 -10.79
N GLN A 252 -5.28 -43.13 -9.77
CA GLN A 252 -5.55 -43.99 -8.60
C GLN A 252 -6.60 -43.38 -7.66
N LEU A 253 -6.64 -42.06 -7.55
CA LEU A 253 -7.64 -41.35 -6.75
C LEU A 253 -9.02 -41.35 -7.43
N ASN A 254 -9.03 -41.32 -8.77
CA ASN A 254 -10.22 -41.32 -9.64
C ASN A 254 -10.27 -42.56 -10.57
N PRO A 255 -10.58 -43.74 -10.03
CA PRO A 255 -10.75 -44.97 -10.82
C PRO A 255 -12.04 -44.97 -11.66
#